data_AF-A0A0C3PRZ1-F1
#
_entry.id   AF-A0A0C3PRZ1-F1
#
_cell.length_a   1.000
_cell.length_b   1.000
_cell.length_c   1.000
_cell.angle_alpha   90.00
_cell.angle_beta   90.00
_cell.angle_gamma   90.00
#
_symmetry.space_group_name_H-M   'P 1'
#
loop_
_entity.id
_entity.type
_entity.pdbx_description
1 polymer ?
#
loop_
_entity_poly.entity_id
_entity_poly.type
_entity_poly.pdbx_seq_one_letter_code
_entity_poly.pdbx_strand_id
1 'polypeptide(L)' 'DILCVVNVQHDCMAEGKNCKEMQHVPIQQEHVETTKMHPAVVHASTNAYLLNTHALHNYQLISAVIPKALHS' A
#
# COMPACT_ATOMS: atom_id res chain seq x y z
N ASP A 1 13.34 17.95 5.54
CA ASP A 1 13.87 17.13 4.44
C ASP A 1 13.31 15.71 4.57
N ILE A 2 12.86 15.09 3.49
CA ILE A 2 12.29 13.72 3.51
C ILE A 2 13.28 12.81 2.80
N LEU A 3 13.94 11.94 3.58
CA LEU A 3 15.01 11.06 3.07
C LEU A 3 14.47 9.82 2.33
N CYS A 4 13.32 9.29 2.76
CA CYS A 4 12.76 8.06 2.20
C CYS A 4 11.25 8.03 2.42
N VAL A 5 10.49 7.91 1.33
CA VAL A 5 9.05 7.63 1.36
C VAL A 5 8.86 6.13 1.31
N VAL A 6 8.08 5.59 2.24
CA VAL A 6 7.75 4.16 2.32
C VAL A 6 6.36 3.88 1.77
N ASN A 7 6.18 2.71 1.16
CA ASN A 7 4.89 2.27 0.66
C ASN A 7 4.30 1.22 1.62
N VAL A 8 3.30 1.63 2.38
CA VAL A 8 2.57 0.75 3.31
C VAL A 8 1.27 0.33 2.65
N GLN A 9 1.04 -0.97 2.55
CA GLN A 9 -0.13 -1.57 1.92
C GLN A 9 -0.87 -2.43 2.94
N HIS A 10 -2.20 -2.49 2.87
CA HIS A 10 -3.00 -3.36 3.75
C HIS A 10 -2.82 -4.82 3.34
N ASP A 11 -2.64 -5.73 4.31
CA ASP A 11 -2.52 -7.17 4.05
C ASP A 11 -3.90 -7.80 3.85
N CYS A 12 -4.49 -7.52 2.69
CA CYS A 12 -5.79 -8.08 2.33
C CYS A 12 -5.79 -9.62 2.23
N MET A 13 -4.61 -10.22 2.00
CA MET A 13 -4.49 -11.67 1.87
C MET A 13 -4.56 -12.36 3.24
N ALA A 14 -3.88 -11.83 4.25
CA ALA A 14 -4.00 -12.30 5.62
C ALA A 14 -5.41 -12.10 6.18
N GLU A 15 -6.05 -10.97 5.84
CA GLU A 15 -7.39 -10.61 6.32
C GLU A 15 -8.54 -11.29 5.54
N GLY A 16 -8.23 -11.86 4.38
CA GLY A 16 -9.08 -12.79 3.64
C GLY A 16 -10.48 -12.27 3.33
N LYS A 17 -11.50 -12.78 4.05
CA LYS A 17 -12.92 -12.45 3.80
C LYS A 17 -13.28 -11.00 4.13
N ASN A 18 -12.47 -10.32 4.95
CA ASN A 18 -12.79 -8.99 5.42
C ASN A 18 -12.49 -7.88 4.40
N CYS A 19 -11.74 -8.17 3.33
CA CYS A 19 -11.36 -7.22 2.27
C CYS A 19 -11.87 -7.63 0.89
N LYS A 20 -13.11 -8.17 0.80
CA LYS A 20 -13.67 -8.68 -0.46
C LYS A 20 -14.65 -7.74 -1.15
N GLU A 21 -15.22 -6.81 -0.40
CA GLU A 21 -16.17 -5.86 -0.95
C GLU A 21 -15.44 -4.86 -1.84
N MET A 22 -16.06 -4.53 -2.97
CA MET A 22 -15.55 -3.56 -3.94
C MET A 22 -16.51 -2.39 -3.99
N GLN A 23 -15.97 -1.18 -3.89
CA GLN A 23 -16.73 0.05 -4.07
C GLN A 23 -16.19 0.82 -5.28
N HIS A 24 -17.06 1.51 -6.02
CA HIS A 24 -16.61 2.40 -7.08
C HIS A 24 -16.20 3.74 -6.46
N VAL A 25 -14.94 4.12 -6.62
CA VAL A 25 -14.40 5.41 -6.16
C VAL A 25 -13.91 6.25 -7.35
N PRO A 26 -13.97 7.59 -7.25
CA PRO A 26 -13.39 8.45 -8.27
C PRO A 26 -11.87 8.24 -8.35
N ILE A 27 -11.35 8.17 -9.57
CA ILE A 27 -9.91 8.13 -9.80
C ILE A 27 -9.35 9.51 -9.44
N GLN A 28 -8.29 9.54 -8.63
CA GLN A 28 -7.51 10.75 -8.38
C GLN A 28 -6.30 10.81 -9.32
N GLN A 29 -6.09 11.97 -9.94
CA GLN A 29 -4.91 12.27 -10.74
C GLN A 29 -4.37 13.63 -10.32
N GLU A 30 -3.07 13.75 -10.07
CA GLU A 30 -2.46 15.01 -9.61
C GLU A 30 -3.19 15.63 -8.40
N HIS A 31 -3.68 14.80 -7.49
CA HIS A 31 -4.47 15.19 -6.31
C HIS A 31 -5.85 15.79 -6.62
N VAL A 32 -6.34 15.67 -7.85
CA VAL A 32 -7.68 16.11 -8.28
C VAL A 32 -8.55 14.89 -8.58
N GLU A 33 -9.77 14.90 -8.05
CA GLU A 33 -10.78 13.89 -8.39
C GLU A 33 -11.22 14.05 -9.85
N THR A 34 -11.26 12.95 -10.56
CA THR A 34 -11.78 12.89 -11.93
C THR A 34 -13.21 12.36 -11.93
N THR A 35 -13.91 12.53 -13.05
CA THR A 35 -15.23 11.93 -13.27
C THR A 35 -15.17 10.43 -13.57
N LYS A 36 -13.97 9.87 -13.75
CA LYS A 36 -13.78 8.43 -14.01
C LYS A 36 -13.83 7.69 -12.68
N MET A 37 -14.61 6.61 -12.64
CA MET A 37 -14.73 5.73 -11.48
C MET A 37 -13.94 4.44 -11.72
N HIS A 38 -13.39 3.86 -10.65
CA HIS A 38 -12.82 2.51 -10.69
C HIS A 38 -13.28 1.67 -9.48
N PRO A 39 -13.35 0.34 -9.60
CA PRO A 39 -13.54 -0.53 -8.44
C PRO A 39 -12.29 -0.48 -7.55
N ALA A 40 -12.51 -0.26 -6.25
CA ALA A 40 -11.49 -0.30 -5.21
C ALA A 40 -11.95 -1.23 -4.08
N VAL A 41 -10.99 -1.93 -3.48
CA VAL A 41 -11.25 -2.83 -2.33
C VAL A 41 -11.65 -1.99 -1.12
N VAL A 42 -12.74 -2.38 -0.47
CA VAL A 42 -13.10 -1.88 0.86
C VAL A 42 -12.29 -2.67 1.88
N HIS A 43 -11.30 -2.01 2.49
CA HIS A 43 -10.44 -2.63 3.48
C HIS A 43 -11.12 -2.75 4.84
N ALA A 44 -10.86 -3.86 5.53
CA ALA A 44 -11.22 -4.03 6.92
C ALA A 44 -10.47 -3.03 7.81
N SER A 45 -11.10 -2.54 8.87
CA SER A 45 -10.47 -1.67 9.86
C SER A 45 -9.55 -2.45 10.82
N THR A 46 -8.58 -3.19 10.28
CA THR A 46 -7.61 -4.00 11.03
C THR A 46 -6.19 -3.47 10.84
N ASN A 47 -5.33 -3.74 11.82
CA ASN A 47 -3.95 -3.28 11.82
C ASN A 47 -2.99 -4.25 11.08
N ALA A 48 -3.44 -4.82 9.97
CA ALA A 48 -2.68 -5.77 9.16
C ALA A 48 -2.10 -5.06 7.94
N TYR A 49 -0.79 -4.80 7.95
CA TYR A 49 -0.11 -4.05 6.91
C TYR A 49 1.23 -4.69 6.53
N LEU A 50 1.59 -4.51 5.26
CA LEU A 50 2.87 -4.90 4.68
C LEU A 50 3.60 -3.65 4.21
N LEU A 51 4.90 -3.60 4.49
CA LEU A 51 5.80 -2.62 3.91
C LEU A 51 6.30 -3.15 2.56
N ASN A 52 5.97 -2.47 1.47
CA ASN A 52 6.51 -2.80 0.16
C ASN A 52 7.91 -2.22 0.01
N THR A 53 8.91 -3.08 0.26
CA THR A 53 10.33 -2.76 0.21
C THR A 53 10.87 -2.60 -1.21
N HIS A 54 10.06 -2.98 -2.21
CA HIS A 54 10.41 -2.95 -3.63
C HIS A 54 9.76 -1.78 -4.39
N ALA A 55 9.05 -0.89 -3.70
CA ALA A 55 8.45 0.29 -4.32
C ALA A 55 9.54 1.19 -4.95
N LEU A 56 9.35 1.54 -6.22
CA LEU A 56 10.37 2.13 -7.08
C LEU A 56 10.89 3.48 -6.53
N HIS A 57 12.21 3.64 -6.66
CA HIS A 57 13.08 4.76 -6.25
C HIS A 57 13.73 4.70 -4.86
N ASN A 58 13.11 4.08 -3.84
CA ASN A 58 13.65 4.09 -2.46
C ASN A 58 14.08 2.71 -1.92
N TYR A 59 13.99 1.66 -2.73
CA TYR A 59 14.28 0.28 -2.34
C TYR A 59 15.66 0.11 -1.67
N GLN A 60 16.70 0.79 -2.17
CA GLN A 60 18.06 0.65 -1.62
C GLN A 60 18.16 1.18 -0.18
N LEU A 61 17.52 2.33 0.10
CA LEU A 61 17.48 2.92 1.43
C LEU A 61 16.67 2.05 2.39
N ILE A 62 15.54 1.51 1.93
CA ILE A 62 14.70 0.61 2.73
C ILE A 62 15.47 -0.68 3.03
N SER A 63 16.11 -1.30 2.04
CA SER A 63 16.89 -2.53 2.19
C SER A 63 18.05 -2.37 3.18
N ALA A 64 18.72 -1.21 3.19
CA ALA A 64 19.84 -0.94 4.09
C ALA A 64 19.44 -0.90 5.58
N VAL A 65 18.17 -0.65 5.89
CA VAL A 65 17.66 -0.54 7.28
C VAL A 65 16.83 -1.74 7.71
N ILE A 66 16.56 -2.70 6.82
CA ILE A 66 15.87 -3.93 7.19
C ILE A 66 16.82 -4.79 8.04
N PRO A 67 16.36 -5.32 9.19
CA PRO A 67 17.14 -6.29 9.96
C PRO A 67 17.51 -7.50 9.11
N LYS A 68 18.77 -7.96 9.17
CA LYS A 68 19.27 -9.12 8.40
C LYS A 68 18.37 -10.36 8.45
N ALA A 69 17.72 -10.60 9.59
CA ALA A 69 16.81 -11.72 9.79
C ALA A 69 15.52 -11.67 8.94
N LEU A 70 15.22 -10.52 8.34
CA LEU A 70 14.03 -10.26 7.53
C LEU A 70 14.37 -10.05 6.04
N HIS A 71 15.63 -10.23 5.64
CA HIS A 71 15.97 -10.30 4.22
C HIS A 71 15.47 -11.65 3.66
N SER A 72 14.67 -11.58 2.60
CA SER A 72 14.20 -12.72 1.82
C SER A 72 15.30 -13.33 0.98
#